data_AF-A0A7C3GFW7-F1
#
_entry.id   AF-A0A7C3GFW7-F1
#
_cell.length_a   1.000
_cell.length_b   1.000
_cell.length_c   1.000
_cell.angle_alpha   90.00
_cell.angle_beta   90.00
_cell.angle_gamma   90.00
#
_symmetry.space_group_name_H-M   'P 1'
#
loop_
_entity.id
_entity.type
_entity.pdbx_description
1 polymer ?
#
loop_
_entity_poly.entity_id
_entity_poly.type
_entity_poly.pdbx_seq_one_letter_code
_entity_poly.pdbx_strand_id
1 'polypeptide(L)'
;MMLLTLAALAAAGASTARAGGWAAGKDLDAIIEKAIEDGEIPGAVLLIGQPGRVLHRKAYGNRALVPRREPMTVDTIFDAASLTKVVATAPSIMKLFEQGRLRLNDRVTDYLPEFQGGESDITIRHLLTHYSGLRPDLDLEPKWKGYETGVKLALVDEPVAEPGERFIYSDINYILLGEIVRRVSGEPLPEFARKHFFDPLGMRDTMFRPPKKLRRRIAPTEKVPEFRLPLRGIVHDPTTRYMGGVAGHAGLFTTADDLGRFAEMLLGLGSRDGVRVLQPLTVRKMISPQSPADKAILRGAGWDIDSPFSTSRGELFPLGSFGHTGFTGTSLWIDPVTRTYVILMTNRVHPNGQGKVVSLRTRVATLTAAALGVDLPGVTLTSYNETLARAKRRMVRNGRTLTGLDVLAEEGFARLKGKRVGLITNHTGLSRDGRRNIDLMVEAGVDLRAIFAPEHGIRGELDTTEIGHTKDRATGIRVWSLYSGKRRRPTEEMLRGLDVLVFDIQDAGAR
;
A
#
# COMPACT_ATOMS: atom_id res chain seq x y z
N MET A 1 64.03 -13.83 -40.91
CA MET A 1 63.28 -12.55 -40.98
C MET A 1 61.88 -12.88 -41.48
N MET A 2 60.75 -12.58 -40.85
CA MET A 2 60.37 -11.68 -39.75
C MET A 2 59.22 -12.38 -39.00
N LEU A 3 59.24 -12.31 -37.66
CA LEU A 3 58.06 -12.58 -36.82
C LEU A 3 57.05 -11.44 -37.02
N LEU A 4 55.78 -11.78 -37.23
CA LEU A 4 54.65 -10.84 -37.15
C LEU A 4 53.91 -11.07 -35.83
N THR A 5 54.23 -10.24 -34.84
CA THR A 5 53.52 -10.10 -33.57
C THR A 5 52.27 -9.25 -33.80
N LEU A 6 51.07 -9.82 -33.64
CA LEU A 6 49.81 -9.07 -33.55
C LEU A 6 49.67 -8.53 -32.12
N ALA A 7 49.89 -7.23 -31.93
CA ALA A 7 49.54 -6.53 -30.70
C ALA A 7 48.10 -6.01 -30.80
N ALA A 8 47.18 -6.61 -30.05
CA ALA A 8 45.83 -6.07 -29.87
C ALA A 8 45.90 -4.91 -28.86
N LEU A 9 45.65 -3.68 -29.32
CA LEU A 9 45.38 -2.55 -28.43
C LEU A 9 44.02 -2.73 -27.75
N ALA A 10 44.04 -3.16 -26.49
CA ALA A 10 42.90 -3.00 -25.60
C ALA A 10 42.81 -1.53 -25.20
N ALA A 11 41.89 -0.78 -25.80
CA ALA A 11 41.53 0.55 -25.34
C ALA A 11 40.75 0.41 -24.02
N ALA A 12 41.47 0.54 -22.90
CA ALA A 12 40.88 0.73 -21.58
C ALA A 12 40.22 2.11 -21.53
N GLY A 13 38.93 2.18 -21.90
CA GLY A 13 38.08 3.32 -21.63
C GLY A 13 37.76 3.38 -20.14
N ALA A 14 38.68 3.95 -19.35
CA ALA A 14 38.38 4.38 -18.00
C ALA A 14 37.31 5.49 -18.09
N SER A 15 36.04 5.12 -17.88
CA SER A 15 34.95 6.06 -17.71
C SER A 15 35.19 6.84 -16.42
N THR A 16 35.85 7.98 -16.54
CA THR A 16 35.87 9.03 -15.53
C THR A 16 34.43 9.36 -15.16
N ALA A 17 34.04 9.04 -13.92
CA ALA A 17 32.77 9.48 -13.34
C ALA A 17 32.74 11.01 -13.38
N ARG A 18 32.01 11.59 -14.34
CA ARG A 18 31.74 13.01 -14.36
C ARG A 18 30.92 13.36 -13.13
N ALA A 19 31.44 14.29 -12.34
CA ALA A 19 30.70 15.05 -11.35
C ALA A 19 29.70 15.97 -12.07
N GLY A 20 28.64 15.38 -12.60
CA GLY A 20 27.45 16.06 -13.08
C GLY A 20 26.27 15.33 -12.46
N GLY A 21 25.49 16.00 -11.62
CA GLY A 21 24.29 15.42 -11.02
C GLY A 21 23.39 14.83 -12.11
N TRP A 22 22.66 13.77 -11.78
CA TRP A 22 21.69 13.20 -12.71
C TRP A 22 20.71 14.28 -13.17
N ALA A 23 20.39 14.33 -14.47
CA ALA A 23 19.67 15.46 -15.07
C ALA A 23 18.35 15.78 -14.36
N ALA A 24 17.64 14.77 -13.86
CA ALA A 24 16.40 14.92 -13.10
C ALA A 24 16.56 15.23 -11.61
N GLY A 25 17.80 15.28 -11.10
CA GLY A 25 18.09 15.51 -9.69
C GLY A 25 17.52 16.84 -9.17
N LYS A 26 17.52 17.90 -9.98
CA LYS A 26 16.94 19.19 -9.61
C LYS A 26 15.42 19.14 -9.46
N ASP A 27 14.73 18.46 -10.38
CA ASP A 27 13.27 18.33 -10.31
C ASP A 27 12.87 17.45 -9.12
N LEU A 28 13.62 16.38 -8.86
CA LEU A 28 13.44 15.53 -7.69
C LEU A 28 13.64 16.29 -6.37
N ASP A 29 14.68 17.13 -6.31
CA ASP A 29 14.92 18.00 -5.16
C ASP A 29 13.74 18.94 -4.93
N ALA A 30 13.29 19.64 -5.98
CA ALA A 30 12.20 20.60 -5.90
C ALA A 30 10.88 19.95 -5.42
N ILE A 31 10.54 18.75 -5.87
CA ILE A 31 9.29 18.11 -5.43
C ILE A 31 9.33 17.66 -3.96
N ILE A 32 10.50 17.23 -3.45
CA ILE A 32 10.65 16.84 -2.05
C ILE A 32 10.68 18.07 -1.16
N GLU A 33 11.42 19.11 -1.56
CA GLU A 33 11.49 20.39 -0.84
C GLU A 33 10.10 21.02 -0.74
N LYS A 34 9.33 21.02 -1.84
CA LYS A 34 7.93 21.47 -1.83
C LYS A 34 7.05 20.66 -0.86
N ALA A 35 7.16 19.33 -0.82
CA ALA A 35 6.38 18.51 0.11
C ALA A 35 6.72 18.81 1.59
N ILE A 36 7.96 19.24 1.87
CA ILE A 36 8.37 19.68 3.21
C ILE A 36 7.80 21.07 3.52
N GLU A 37 7.87 22.00 2.56
CA GLU A 37 7.29 23.35 2.68
C GLU A 37 5.78 23.32 2.89
N ASP A 38 5.07 22.46 2.16
CA ASP A 38 3.63 22.24 2.26
C ASP A 38 3.22 21.49 3.54
N GLY A 39 4.18 21.07 4.37
CA GLY A 39 3.94 20.35 5.62
C GLY A 39 3.46 18.91 5.46
N GLU A 40 3.58 18.34 4.26
CA GLU A 40 3.18 16.96 3.97
C GLU A 40 4.10 15.96 4.66
N ILE A 41 5.40 16.27 4.75
CA ILE A 41 6.41 15.46 5.44
C ILE A 41 7.41 16.33 6.23
N PRO A 42 7.99 15.84 7.34
CA PRO A 42 9.05 16.56 8.05
C PRO A 42 10.39 16.65 7.30
N GLY A 43 10.66 15.64 6.49
CA GLY A 43 11.93 15.40 5.81
C GLY A 43 11.94 14.02 5.17
N ALA A 44 12.98 13.78 4.36
CA ALA A 44 13.11 12.53 3.61
C ALA A 44 14.58 12.15 3.35
N VAL A 45 14.82 10.87 3.08
CA VAL A 45 15.99 10.39 2.34
C VAL A 45 15.49 9.76 1.05
N LEU A 46 15.91 10.30 -0.10
CA LEU A 46 15.66 9.72 -1.42
C LEU A 46 16.93 9.02 -1.89
N LEU A 47 16.81 7.75 -2.27
CA LEU A 47 17.84 6.98 -2.94
C LEU A 47 17.26 6.36 -4.22
N ILE A 48 17.87 6.69 -5.36
CA ILE A 48 17.59 6.09 -6.66
C ILE A 48 18.89 5.49 -7.17
N GLY A 49 18.84 4.25 -7.60
CA GLY A 49 20.03 3.57 -8.12
C GLY A 49 19.72 2.44 -9.09
N GLN A 50 20.79 1.98 -9.69
CA GLN A 50 20.90 0.76 -10.46
C GLN A 50 22.04 -0.07 -9.85
N PRO A 51 22.15 -1.38 -10.12
CA PRO A 51 23.21 -2.21 -9.56
C PRO A 51 24.61 -1.62 -9.80
N GLY A 52 25.32 -1.28 -8.72
CA GLY A 52 26.65 -0.69 -8.76
C GLY A 52 26.69 0.81 -9.12
N ARG A 53 25.54 1.48 -9.26
CA ARG A 53 25.45 2.88 -9.67
C ARG A 53 24.34 3.63 -8.92
N VAL A 54 24.73 4.56 -8.07
CA VAL A 54 23.80 5.52 -7.45
C VAL A 54 23.51 6.65 -8.43
N LEU A 55 22.24 6.88 -8.74
CA LEU A 55 21.78 7.97 -9.62
C LEU A 55 21.45 9.23 -8.82
N HIS A 56 20.80 9.06 -7.67
CA HIS A 56 20.42 10.15 -6.77
C HIS A 56 20.44 9.66 -5.33
N ARG A 57 21.06 10.42 -4.42
CA ARG A 57 21.09 10.09 -2.98
C ARG A 57 21.22 11.36 -2.16
N LYS A 58 20.13 11.78 -1.51
CA LYS A 58 20.09 13.04 -0.74
C LYS A 58 19.14 12.93 0.45
N ALA A 59 19.47 13.68 1.49
CA ALA A 59 18.63 13.89 2.68
C ALA A 59 18.05 15.31 2.66
N TYR A 60 16.80 15.45 3.11
CA TYR A 60 16.03 16.68 3.06
C TYR A 60 15.33 16.92 4.40
N GLY A 61 15.18 18.20 4.77
CA GLY A 61 14.41 18.60 5.94
C GLY A 61 14.95 18.04 7.25
N ASN A 62 14.03 17.65 8.13
CA ASN A 62 14.35 17.25 9.50
C ASN A 62 13.84 15.84 9.79
N ARG A 63 14.66 15.02 10.46
CA ARG A 63 14.21 13.72 10.97
C ARG A 63 13.27 13.87 12.17
N ALA A 64 13.41 14.94 12.94
CA ALA A 64 12.53 15.26 14.07
C ALA A 64 12.19 16.74 14.05
N LEU A 65 10.93 17.07 14.33
CA LEU A 65 10.44 18.43 14.55
C LEU A 65 10.30 18.72 16.06
N VAL A 66 9.92 17.70 16.84
CA VAL A 66 9.74 17.80 18.30
C VAL A 66 10.45 16.64 19.02
N PRO A 67 10.91 16.82 20.27
CA PRO A 67 10.84 18.07 21.07
C PRO A 67 11.83 19.14 20.59
N ARG A 68 12.78 18.77 19.73
CA ARG A 68 13.73 19.69 19.09
C ARG A 68 13.84 19.32 17.62
N ARG A 69 14.05 20.32 16.76
CA ARG A 69 14.39 20.08 15.37
C ARG A 69 15.75 19.37 15.26
N GLU A 70 15.78 18.26 14.52
CA GLU A 70 17.00 17.51 14.24
C GLU A 70 17.09 17.30 12.72
N PRO A 71 18.18 17.74 12.06
CA PRO A 71 18.31 17.64 10.61
C PRO A 71 18.31 16.17 10.18
N MET A 72 17.73 15.92 9.00
CA MET A 72 17.76 14.63 8.34
C MET A 72 19.18 14.34 7.85
N THR A 73 19.63 13.10 7.99
CA THR A 73 20.90 12.62 7.43
C THR A 73 20.66 11.35 6.62
N VAL A 74 21.50 11.10 5.61
CA VAL A 74 21.37 9.96 4.69
C VAL A 74 21.45 8.59 5.40
N ASP A 75 22.08 8.55 6.57
CA ASP A 75 22.22 7.36 7.43
C ASP A 75 21.08 7.23 8.48
N THR A 76 20.02 8.04 8.36
CA THR A 76 18.87 7.99 9.26
C THR A 76 18.18 6.64 9.15
N ILE A 77 17.90 6.06 10.31
CA ILE A 77 17.17 4.80 10.44
C ILE A 77 15.69 5.12 10.61
N PHE A 78 14.83 4.49 9.82
CA PHE A 78 13.39 4.69 9.85
C PHE A 78 12.69 3.43 10.35
N ASP A 79 11.56 3.60 11.02
CA ASP A 79 10.58 2.52 11.14
C ASP A 79 10.04 2.23 9.73
N ALA A 80 10.32 1.02 9.23
CA ALA A 80 10.01 0.61 7.88
C ALA A 80 8.52 0.23 7.70
N ALA A 81 7.76 0.12 8.80
CA ALA A 81 6.37 -0.33 8.80
C ALA A 81 6.19 -1.57 7.92
N SER A 82 5.20 -1.56 7.01
CA SER A 82 4.88 -2.68 6.11
C SER A 82 5.98 -3.08 5.12
N LEU A 83 7.08 -2.32 4.97
CA LEU A 83 8.24 -2.86 4.25
C LEU A 83 8.80 -4.12 4.94
N THR A 84 8.52 -4.32 6.23
CA THR A 84 8.83 -5.56 6.97
C THR A 84 8.34 -6.81 6.22
N LYS A 85 7.14 -6.74 5.62
CA LYS A 85 6.54 -7.84 4.86
C LYS A 85 7.46 -8.35 3.76
N VAL A 86 7.97 -7.43 2.95
CA VAL A 86 8.73 -7.76 1.73
C VAL A 86 10.24 -7.83 1.95
N VAL A 87 10.75 -7.23 3.02
CA VAL A 87 12.19 -7.22 3.35
C VAL A 87 12.57 -8.34 4.32
N ALA A 88 11.66 -8.77 5.20
CA ALA A 88 11.93 -9.81 6.20
C ALA A 88 11.10 -11.08 5.97
N THR A 89 9.78 -10.97 5.95
CA THR A 89 8.89 -12.14 6.06
C THR A 89 8.75 -12.92 4.76
N ALA A 90 8.36 -12.27 3.67
CA ALA A 90 8.24 -12.88 2.35
C ALA A 90 9.56 -13.53 1.87
N PRO A 91 10.74 -12.88 1.95
CA PRO A 91 11.99 -13.53 1.56
C PRO A 91 12.31 -14.73 2.46
N SER A 92 11.98 -14.68 3.76
CA SER A 92 12.15 -15.82 4.66
C SER A 92 11.28 -17.02 4.26
N ILE A 93 10.01 -16.79 3.92
CA ILE A 93 9.13 -17.82 3.36
C ILE A 93 9.68 -18.37 2.04
N MET A 94 10.14 -17.50 1.14
CA MET A 94 10.73 -17.92 -0.13
C MET A 94 12.04 -18.69 0.05
N LYS A 95 12.80 -18.44 1.12
CA LYS A 95 13.98 -19.25 1.47
C LYS A 95 13.61 -20.65 1.91
N LEU A 96 12.58 -20.77 2.74
CA LEU A 96 12.07 -22.07 3.19
C LEU A 96 11.45 -22.86 2.02
N PHE A 97 10.76 -22.16 1.11
CA PHE A 97 10.29 -22.72 -0.16
C PHE A 97 11.44 -23.27 -1.01
N GLU A 98 12.50 -22.49 -1.22
CA GLU A 98 13.70 -22.91 -1.96
C GLU A 98 14.38 -24.13 -1.34
N GLN A 99 14.38 -24.22 -0.01
CA GLN A 99 14.92 -25.36 0.74
C GLN A 99 14.02 -26.60 0.70
N GLY A 100 12.85 -26.54 0.04
CA GLY A 100 11.89 -27.64 -0.02
C GLY A 100 11.18 -27.90 1.32
N ARG A 101 11.25 -26.96 2.28
CA ARG A 101 10.64 -27.11 3.61
C ARG A 101 9.16 -26.72 3.63
N LEU A 102 8.72 -26.01 2.60
CA LEU A 102 7.32 -25.72 2.34
C LEU A 102 7.05 -25.54 0.85
N ARG A 103 5.78 -25.62 0.45
CA ARG A 103 5.30 -25.24 -0.89
C ARG A 103 4.31 -24.10 -0.76
N LEU A 104 4.25 -23.26 -1.80
CA LEU A 104 3.35 -22.10 -1.79
C LEU A 104 1.85 -22.50 -1.78
N ASN A 105 1.52 -23.70 -2.25
CA ASN A 105 0.13 -24.17 -2.29
C ASN A 105 -0.22 -25.10 -1.12
N ASP A 106 0.71 -25.32 -0.20
CA ASP A 106 0.40 -26.03 1.04
C ASP A 106 -0.59 -25.20 1.85
N ARG A 107 -1.45 -25.89 2.60
CA ARG A 107 -2.41 -25.24 3.49
C ARG A 107 -1.65 -24.65 4.67
N VAL A 108 -2.19 -23.58 5.23
CA VAL A 108 -1.65 -23.01 6.47
C VAL A 108 -1.71 -24.04 7.61
N THR A 109 -2.74 -24.89 7.62
CA THR A 109 -2.94 -25.97 8.60
C THR A 109 -1.87 -27.06 8.54
N ASP A 110 -1.12 -27.20 7.43
CA ASP A 110 0.02 -28.12 7.36
C ASP A 110 1.17 -27.67 8.28
N TYR A 111 1.23 -26.37 8.64
CA TYR A 111 2.27 -25.77 9.48
C TYR A 111 1.75 -25.23 10.81
N LEU A 112 0.48 -24.81 10.83
CA LEU A 112 -0.25 -24.31 11.99
C LEU A 112 -1.54 -25.15 12.16
N PRO A 113 -1.46 -26.41 12.66
CA PRO A 113 -2.59 -27.33 12.69
C PRO A 113 -3.83 -26.81 13.43
N GLU A 114 -3.65 -25.87 14.35
CA GLU A 114 -4.74 -25.24 15.10
C GLU A 114 -5.42 -24.07 14.38
N PHE A 115 -4.91 -23.65 13.21
CA PHE A 115 -5.44 -22.53 12.45
C PHE A 115 -6.89 -22.79 12.01
N GLN A 116 -7.81 -21.93 12.45
CA GLN A 116 -9.25 -22.03 12.21
C GLN A 116 -9.79 -23.44 12.53
N GLY A 117 -9.35 -24.02 13.64
CA GLY A 117 -9.78 -25.36 14.06
C GLY A 117 -9.20 -26.52 13.23
N GLY A 118 -8.28 -26.24 12.30
CA GLY A 118 -7.61 -27.26 11.47
C GLY A 118 -8.29 -27.52 10.12
N GLU A 119 -9.35 -26.80 9.79
CA GLU A 119 -10.17 -27.07 8.59
C GLU A 119 -9.96 -26.04 7.45
N SER A 120 -9.05 -25.09 7.61
CA SER A 120 -8.85 -24.00 6.64
C SER A 120 -8.24 -24.46 5.31
N ASP A 121 -8.80 -23.95 4.21
CA ASP A 121 -8.27 -24.07 2.84
C ASP A 121 -7.30 -22.93 2.45
N ILE A 122 -7.02 -21.99 3.35
CA ILE A 122 -6.07 -20.90 3.07
C ILE A 122 -4.67 -21.49 2.89
N THR A 123 -3.99 -21.08 1.83
CA THR A 123 -2.63 -21.52 1.49
C THR A 123 -1.58 -20.47 1.80
N ILE A 124 -0.31 -20.87 1.84
CA ILE A 124 0.83 -19.93 1.96
C ILE A 124 0.78 -18.85 0.87
N ARG A 125 0.42 -19.23 -0.36
CA ARG A 125 0.23 -18.31 -1.50
C ARG A 125 -0.85 -17.29 -1.18
N HIS A 126 -2.01 -17.72 -0.68
CA HIS A 126 -3.11 -16.81 -0.31
C HIS A 126 -2.65 -15.77 0.72
N LEU A 127 -1.87 -16.19 1.73
CA LEU A 127 -1.31 -15.26 2.71
C LEU A 127 -0.36 -14.24 2.06
N LEU A 128 0.62 -14.73 1.27
CA LEU A 128 1.64 -13.89 0.61
C LEU A 128 1.03 -12.87 -0.36
N THR A 129 -0.07 -13.22 -1.02
CA THR A 129 -0.71 -12.39 -2.06
C THR A 129 -1.88 -11.58 -1.53
N HIS A 130 -2.23 -11.66 -0.25
CA HIS A 130 -3.41 -10.99 0.31
C HIS A 130 -4.75 -11.44 -0.31
N TYR A 131 -4.85 -12.73 -0.63
CA TYR A 131 -6.04 -13.41 -1.15
C TYR A 131 -6.57 -14.46 -0.17
N SER A 132 -6.25 -14.35 1.11
CA SER A 132 -6.72 -15.26 2.16
C SER A 132 -8.18 -15.05 2.56
N GLY A 133 -8.73 -13.86 2.29
CA GLY A 133 -10.03 -13.44 2.80
C GLY A 133 -10.00 -12.93 4.26
N LEU A 134 -8.88 -13.08 4.97
CA LEU A 134 -8.74 -12.63 6.36
C LEU A 134 -8.94 -11.11 6.50
N ARG A 135 -9.39 -10.68 7.68
CA ARG A 135 -9.60 -9.26 7.98
C ARG A 135 -8.30 -8.46 7.84
N PRO A 136 -8.39 -7.14 7.61
CA PRO A 136 -7.21 -6.30 7.50
C PRO A 136 -6.28 -6.40 8.71
N ASP A 137 -6.84 -6.38 9.92
CA ASP A 137 -6.09 -6.25 11.18
C ASP A 137 -6.76 -6.98 12.33
N LEU A 138 -5.97 -7.28 13.36
CA LEU A 138 -6.47 -7.80 14.64
C LEU A 138 -7.14 -6.69 15.46
N ASP A 139 -8.17 -7.06 16.21
CA ASP A 139 -8.79 -6.16 17.19
C ASP A 139 -7.81 -5.84 18.32
N LEU A 140 -7.67 -4.56 18.63
CA LEU A 140 -6.80 -4.07 19.71
C LEU A 140 -7.52 -3.98 21.06
N GLU A 141 -8.84 -4.16 21.06
CA GLU A 141 -9.69 -4.12 22.24
C GLU A 141 -10.45 -5.45 22.43
N PRO A 142 -10.50 -6.02 23.64
CA PRO A 142 -9.80 -5.54 24.84
C PRO A 142 -8.28 -5.64 24.69
N LYS A 143 -7.57 -4.68 25.30
CA LYS A 143 -6.10 -4.63 25.23
C LYS A 143 -5.44 -5.95 25.62
N TRP A 144 -4.54 -6.42 24.75
CA TRP A 144 -3.75 -7.63 24.95
C TRP A 144 -2.24 -7.37 24.80
N LYS A 145 -1.42 -8.36 25.16
CA LYS A 145 0.04 -8.28 25.05
C LYS A 145 0.67 -9.66 24.84
N GLY A 146 1.80 -9.68 24.16
CA GLY A 146 2.63 -10.85 23.93
C GLY A 146 2.49 -11.37 22.51
N TYR A 147 3.63 -11.81 21.94
CA TYR A 147 3.69 -12.39 20.62
C TYR A 147 2.73 -13.59 20.48
N GLU A 148 2.76 -14.52 21.43
CA GLU A 148 1.88 -15.71 21.44
C GLU A 148 0.40 -15.35 21.48
N THR A 149 0.02 -14.28 22.18
CA THR A 149 -1.37 -13.81 22.22
C THR A 149 -1.81 -13.30 20.85
N GLY A 150 -0.98 -12.49 20.18
CA GLY A 150 -1.25 -12.02 18.82
C GLY A 150 -1.35 -13.16 17.81
N VAL A 151 -0.48 -14.16 17.92
CA VAL A 151 -0.57 -15.38 17.09
C VAL A 151 -1.87 -16.14 17.36
N LYS A 152 -2.26 -16.34 18.62
CA LYS A 152 -3.54 -17.00 18.97
C LYS A 152 -4.75 -16.26 18.39
N LEU A 153 -4.75 -14.94 18.43
CA LEU A 153 -5.82 -14.13 17.83
C LEU A 153 -5.84 -14.28 16.30
N ALA A 154 -4.68 -14.27 15.65
CA ALA A 154 -4.58 -14.51 14.21
C ALA A 154 -4.99 -15.93 13.82
N LEU A 155 -4.75 -16.92 14.68
CA LEU A 155 -5.06 -18.32 14.43
C LEU A 155 -6.57 -18.59 14.37
N VAL A 156 -7.37 -17.81 15.07
CA VAL A 156 -8.83 -17.97 15.15
C VAL A 156 -9.59 -16.92 14.34
N ASP A 157 -8.89 -16.04 13.62
CA ASP A 157 -9.53 -15.01 12.80
C ASP A 157 -10.35 -15.65 11.66
N GLU A 158 -11.57 -15.17 11.49
CA GLU A 158 -12.47 -15.66 10.44
C GLU A 158 -12.37 -14.78 9.19
N PRO A 159 -12.28 -15.37 7.99
CA PRO A 159 -12.17 -14.61 6.76
C PRO A 159 -13.52 -13.96 6.41
N VAL A 160 -13.47 -12.74 5.89
CA VAL A 160 -14.64 -11.97 5.41
C VAL A 160 -14.88 -12.14 3.90
N ALA A 161 -14.22 -13.13 3.30
CA ALA A 161 -14.36 -13.57 1.91
C ALA A 161 -13.73 -14.95 1.76
N GLU A 162 -14.12 -15.68 0.74
CA GLU A 162 -13.53 -16.99 0.48
C GLU A 162 -12.05 -16.86 0.05
N PRO A 163 -11.18 -17.83 0.39
CA PRO A 163 -9.80 -17.84 -0.09
C PRO A 163 -9.74 -17.80 -1.62
N GLY A 164 -8.99 -16.84 -2.16
CA GLY A 164 -8.87 -16.62 -3.60
C GLY A 164 -9.96 -15.72 -4.21
N GLU A 165 -11.02 -15.37 -3.48
CA GLU A 165 -12.16 -14.62 -4.02
C GLU A 165 -11.79 -13.18 -4.38
N ARG A 166 -11.25 -12.43 -3.42
CA ARG A 166 -10.90 -11.01 -3.58
C ARG A 166 -9.64 -10.63 -2.79
N PHE A 167 -9.02 -9.55 -3.22
CA PHE A 167 -7.86 -8.97 -2.56
C PHE A 167 -8.28 -8.19 -1.31
N ILE A 168 -7.72 -8.55 -0.16
CA ILE A 168 -7.86 -7.83 1.11
C ILE A 168 -6.47 -7.68 1.71
N TYR A 169 -5.94 -6.46 1.71
CA TYR A 169 -4.66 -6.18 2.33
C TYR A 169 -4.76 -6.41 3.84
N SER A 170 -4.10 -7.48 4.31
CA SER A 170 -4.24 -8.04 5.64
C SER A 170 -2.89 -8.24 6.31
N ASP A 171 -2.73 -7.64 7.48
CA ASP A 171 -1.59 -7.79 8.36
C ASP A 171 -1.62 -9.14 9.09
N ILE A 172 -2.82 -9.70 9.32
CA ILE A 172 -3.03 -11.04 9.88
C ILE A 172 -2.31 -12.09 9.05
N ASN A 173 -2.35 -11.97 7.71
CA ASN A 173 -1.62 -12.87 6.82
C ASN A 173 -0.12 -12.96 7.17
N TYR A 174 0.47 -11.81 7.48
CA TYR A 174 1.90 -11.72 7.74
C TYR A 174 2.27 -12.05 9.18
N ILE A 175 1.33 -11.90 10.12
CA ILE A 175 1.46 -12.48 11.47
C ILE A 175 1.58 -14.01 11.34
N LEU A 176 0.66 -14.64 10.59
CA LEU A 176 0.68 -16.08 10.35
C LEU A 176 1.95 -16.53 9.60
N LEU A 177 2.36 -15.82 8.53
CA LEU A 177 3.61 -16.14 7.82
C LEU A 177 4.85 -16.00 8.72
N GLY A 178 4.90 -14.99 9.59
CA GLY A 178 5.98 -14.83 10.57
C GLY A 178 6.04 -16.02 11.54
N GLU A 179 4.88 -16.52 11.97
CA GLU A 179 4.78 -17.70 12.81
C GLU A 179 5.16 -18.99 12.06
N ILE A 180 4.79 -19.13 10.79
CA ILE A 180 5.21 -20.25 9.93
C ILE A 180 6.72 -20.25 9.77
N VAL A 181 7.37 -19.09 9.56
CA VAL A 181 8.83 -19.01 9.58
C VAL A 181 9.39 -19.56 10.89
N ARG A 182 8.82 -19.16 12.03
CA ARG A 182 9.28 -19.63 13.35
C ARG A 182 9.14 -21.15 13.51
N ARG A 183 7.97 -21.72 13.21
CA ARG A 183 7.72 -23.16 13.39
C ARG A 183 8.49 -24.03 12.42
N VAL A 184 8.51 -23.62 11.15
CA VAL A 184 9.20 -24.39 10.11
C VAL A 184 10.70 -24.31 10.34
N SER A 185 11.25 -23.12 10.62
CA SER A 185 12.71 -22.94 10.73
C SER A 185 13.29 -23.34 12.08
N GLY A 186 12.51 -23.25 13.17
CA GLY A 186 12.99 -23.34 14.55
C GLY A 186 13.58 -22.03 15.09
N GLU A 187 13.63 -20.96 14.29
CA GLU A 187 14.25 -19.67 14.63
C GLU A 187 13.19 -18.54 14.58
N PRO A 188 13.19 -17.57 15.52
CA PRO A 188 12.36 -16.39 15.41
C PRO A 188 12.65 -15.59 14.13
N LEU A 189 11.61 -15.00 13.52
CA LEU A 189 11.71 -14.23 12.27
C LEU A 189 12.88 -13.20 12.26
N PRO A 190 13.13 -12.40 13.32
CA PRO A 190 14.26 -11.47 13.31
C PRO A 190 15.62 -12.14 13.17
N GLU A 191 15.81 -13.31 13.76
CA GLU A 191 17.08 -14.05 13.73
C GLU A 191 17.26 -14.71 12.37
N PHE A 192 16.22 -15.36 11.87
CA PHE A 192 16.21 -15.98 10.55
C PHE A 192 16.50 -14.94 9.46
N ALA A 193 15.77 -13.82 9.46
CA ALA A 193 15.95 -12.75 8.46
C ALA A 193 17.36 -12.13 8.52
N ARG A 194 17.88 -11.90 9.73
CA ARG A 194 19.24 -11.38 9.92
C ARG A 194 20.29 -12.33 9.36
N LYS A 195 20.24 -13.61 9.77
CA LYS A 195 21.21 -14.65 9.40
C LYS A 195 21.22 -14.94 7.90
N HIS A 196 20.04 -15.01 7.28
CA HIS A 196 19.90 -15.44 5.89
C HIS A 196 19.91 -14.30 4.87
N PHE A 197 19.64 -13.06 5.29
CA PHE A 197 19.55 -11.92 4.37
C PHE A 197 20.37 -10.72 4.84
N PHE A 198 20.13 -10.20 6.05
CA PHE A 198 20.72 -8.90 6.41
C PHE A 198 22.24 -8.96 6.57
N ASP A 199 22.75 -9.94 7.32
CA ASP A 199 24.19 -10.08 7.53
C ASP A 199 24.94 -10.43 6.22
N PRO A 200 24.50 -11.43 5.41
CA PRO A 200 25.17 -11.74 4.14
C PRO A 200 25.14 -10.60 3.12
N LEU A 201 24.09 -9.78 3.11
CA LEU A 201 23.98 -8.63 2.21
C LEU A 201 24.66 -7.37 2.76
N GLY A 202 25.19 -7.40 3.97
CA GLY A 202 25.82 -6.25 4.62
C GLY A 202 24.82 -5.15 5.00
N MET A 203 23.57 -5.50 5.28
CA MET A 203 22.52 -4.59 5.74
C MET A 203 22.64 -4.31 7.25
N ARG A 204 23.68 -3.57 7.62
CA ARG A 204 24.15 -3.42 9.01
C ARG A 204 23.25 -2.56 9.90
N ASP A 205 22.38 -1.76 9.30
CA ASP A 205 21.43 -0.87 10.00
C ASP A 205 19.98 -1.35 9.84
N THR A 206 19.79 -2.62 9.46
CA THR A 206 18.48 -3.26 9.33
C THR A 206 18.23 -4.24 10.47
N MET A 207 17.22 -3.96 11.29
CA MET A 207 16.98 -4.74 12.51
C MET A 207 15.56 -4.55 13.07
N PHE A 208 15.10 -5.53 13.84
CA PHE A 208 13.97 -5.36 14.75
C PHE A 208 14.47 -4.83 16.09
N ARG A 209 13.62 -4.07 16.81
CA ARG A 209 13.89 -3.58 18.18
C ARG A 209 15.29 -2.92 18.30
N PRO A 210 15.55 -1.82 17.58
CA PRO A 210 16.88 -1.21 17.53
C PRO A 210 17.36 -0.80 18.94
N PRO A 211 18.66 -1.01 19.26
CA PRO A 211 19.18 -0.73 20.58
C PRO A 211 19.20 0.78 20.88
N LYS A 212 19.09 1.14 22.17
CA LYS A 212 19.02 2.55 22.63
C LYS A 212 20.17 3.42 22.10
N LYS A 213 21.36 2.86 21.89
CA LYS A 213 22.54 3.58 21.33
C LYS A 213 22.28 4.17 19.94
N LEU A 214 21.40 3.56 19.14
CA LEU A 214 21.05 4.05 17.80
C LEU A 214 19.94 5.10 17.82
N ARG A 215 19.32 5.39 18.97
CA ARG A 215 18.16 6.28 19.06
C ARG A 215 18.36 7.64 18.40
N ARG A 216 19.58 8.21 18.47
CA ARG A 216 19.91 9.50 17.83
C ARG A 216 19.87 9.44 16.30
N ARG A 217 20.17 8.29 15.70
CA ARG A 217 20.08 8.06 14.24
C ARG A 217 18.67 7.73 13.78
N ILE A 218 17.75 7.38 14.68
CA ILE A 218 16.39 6.95 14.33
C ILE A 218 15.46 8.16 14.19
N ALA A 219 14.71 8.24 13.09
CA ALA A 219 13.62 9.19 12.92
C ALA A 219 12.45 8.83 13.86
N PRO A 220 11.97 9.75 14.72
CA PRO A 220 10.72 9.53 15.45
C PRO A 220 9.51 9.44 14.53
N THR A 221 8.46 8.74 14.97
CA THR A 221 7.14 8.72 14.33
C THR A 221 6.18 9.67 15.04
N GLU A 222 4.89 9.37 15.13
CA GLU A 222 3.94 10.22 15.86
C GLU A 222 4.00 10.05 17.40
N LYS A 223 3.42 11.04 18.08
CA LYS A 223 3.04 10.94 19.49
C LYS A 223 1.72 10.20 19.60
N VAL A 224 1.74 9.07 20.28
CA VAL A 224 0.55 8.28 20.63
C VAL A 224 0.18 8.51 22.11
N PRO A 225 -1.08 8.31 22.52
CA PRO A 225 -1.54 8.63 23.87
C PRO A 225 -0.73 7.97 25.00
N GLU A 226 -0.17 6.78 24.79
CA GLU A 226 0.56 6.06 25.83
C GLU A 226 1.97 6.62 26.08
N PHE A 227 2.46 7.53 25.24
CA PHE A 227 3.84 8.03 25.31
C PHE A 227 3.88 9.56 25.37
N ARG A 228 4.69 10.08 26.32
CA ARG A 228 4.87 11.53 26.50
C ARG A 228 5.54 12.20 25.29
N LEU A 229 6.46 11.50 24.65
CA LEU A 229 7.20 11.94 23.46
C LEU A 229 6.81 11.06 22.26
N PRO A 230 7.00 11.55 21.02
CA PRO A 230 6.86 10.72 19.84
C PRO A 230 7.66 9.42 19.94
N LEU A 231 7.10 8.34 19.40
CA LEU A 231 7.78 7.04 19.39
C LEU A 231 9.10 7.17 18.62
N ARG A 232 10.17 6.57 19.16
CA ARG A 232 11.51 6.62 18.55
C ARG A 232 12.29 5.37 18.93
N GLY A 233 12.64 4.57 17.93
CA GLY A 233 13.20 3.22 18.13
C GLY A 233 12.20 2.23 18.74
N ILE A 234 10.91 2.54 18.64
CA ILE A 234 9.78 1.69 19.03
C ILE A 234 8.90 1.63 17.79
N VAL A 235 8.49 0.43 17.38
CA VAL A 235 7.61 0.26 16.22
C VAL A 235 6.33 1.08 16.38
N HIS A 236 5.89 1.71 15.30
CA HIS A 236 4.71 2.55 15.23
C HIS A 236 3.42 1.71 15.28
N ASP A 237 3.39 0.62 14.51
CA ASP A 237 2.26 -0.28 14.39
C ASP A 237 1.78 -0.81 15.77
N PRO A 238 0.53 -0.54 16.17
CA PRO A 238 0.03 -0.89 17.50
C PRO A 238 -0.04 -2.40 17.73
N THR A 239 -0.47 -3.19 16.74
CA THR A 239 -0.53 -4.67 16.83
C THR A 239 0.86 -5.25 17.12
N THR A 240 1.87 -4.81 16.38
CA THR A 240 3.26 -5.23 16.59
C THR A 240 3.80 -4.74 17.92
N ARG A 241 3.43 -3.54 18.39
CA ARG A 241 3.78 -3.09 19.75
C ARG A 241 3.19 -4.03 20.81
N TYR A 242 1.93 -4.45 20.67
CA TYR A 242 1.28 -5.39 21.58
C TYR A 242 1.95 -6.77 21.54
N MET A 243 2.43 -7.20 20.37
CA MET A 243 3.22 -8.42 20.19
C MET A 243 4.68 -8.33 20.71
N GLY A 244 5.10 -7.19 21.29
CA GLY A 244 6.45 -7.04 21.86
C GLY A 244 7.49 -6.47 20.89
N GLY A 245 7.05 -5.83 19.81
CA GLY A 245 7.89 -5.11 18.86
C GLY A 245 8.38 -5.94 17.68
N VAL A 246 7.87 -7.16 17.50
CA VAL A 246 8.20 -8.07 16.40
C VAL A 246 6.93 -8.74 15.90
N ALA A 247 6.67 -8.63 14.60
CA ALA A 247 5.65 -9.39 13.89
C ALA A 247 6.06 -9.51 12.41
N GLY A 248 5.44 -10.38 11.65
CA GLY A 248 5.79 -10.53 10.23
C GLY A 248 5.30 -9.37 9.35
N HIS A 249 4.38 -8.55 9.83
CA HIS A 249 3.79 -7.46 9.05
C HIS A 249 4.45 -6.10 9.28
N ALA A 250 5.07 -5.87 10.45
CA ALA A 250 5.76 -4.64 10.83
C ALA A 250 6.83 -4.88 11.93
N GLY A 251 7.63 -3.86 12.26
CA GLY A 251 8.65 -3.91 13.32
C GLY A 251 10.09 -3.81 12.84
N LEU A 252 10.33 -3.86 11.52
CA LEU A 252 11.64 -3.65 10.94
C LEU A 252 12.02 -2.16 10.96
N PHE A 253 13.26 -1.88 11.34
CA PHE A 253 13.92 -0.59 11.15
C PHE A 253 15.03 -0.74 10.13
N THR A 254 15.22 0.25 9.25
CA THR A 254 16.22 0.17 8.16
C THR A 254 16.64 1.57 7.66
N THR A 255 17.62 1.62 6.77
CA THR A 255 18.08 2.82 6.07
C THR A 255 17.82 2.72 4.57
N ALA A 256 17.89 3.85 3.85
CA ALA A 256 17.80 3.83 2.39
C ALA A 256 18.92 2.97 1.77
N ASP A 257 20.14 3.04 2.31
CA ASP A 257 21.29 2.30 1.77
C ASP A 257 21.15 0.79 1.92
N ASP A 258 20.65 0.32 3.06
CA ASP A 258 20.41 -1.11 3.26
C ASP A 258 19.31 -1.64 2.34
N LEU A 259 18.23 -0.88 2.17
CA LEU A 259 17.21 -1.20 1.18
C LEU A 259 17.77 -1.19 -0.25
N GLY A 260 18.74 -0.32 -0.54
CA GLY A 260 19.47 -0.32 -1.81
C GLY A 260 20.20 -1.64 -2.04
N ARG A 261 20.93 -2.14 -1.04
CA ARG A 261 21.60 -3.46 -1.10
C ARG A 261 20.59 -4.59 -1.32
N PHE A 262 19.46 -4.55 -0.63
CA PHE A 262 18.40 -5.54 -0.82
C PHE A 262 17.79 -5.48 -2.24
N ALA A 263 17.57 -4.27 -2.76
CA ALA A 263 17.06 -4.07 -4.12
C ALA A 263 18.06 -4.57 -5.19
N GLU A 264 19.36 -4.29 -5.01
CA GLU A 264 20.42 -4.81 -5.88
C GLU A 264 20.47 -6.34 -5.86
N MET A 265 20.25 -6.98 -4.71
CA MET A 265 20.15 -8.44 -4.61
C MET A 265 18.99 -8.99 -5.45
N LEU A 266 17.82 -8.35 -5.43
CA LEU A 266 16.67 -8.75 -6.24
C LEU A 266 16.95 -8.55 -7.75
N LEU A 267 17.52 -7.40 -8.13
CA LEU A 267 17.93 -7.10 -9.51
C LEU A 267 19.09 -8.00 -10.00
N GLY A 268 19.89 -8.52 -9.08
CA GLY A 268 20.93 -9.52 -9.29
C GLY A 268 20.43 -10.97 -9.17
N LEU A 269 19.10 -11.18 -9.19
CA LEU A 269 18.45 -12.49 -9.13
C LEU A 269 18.96 -13.35 -7.96
N GLY A 270 18.97 -12.76 -6.78
CA GLY A 270 19.30 -13.43 -5.53
C GLY A 270 20.76 -13.31 -5.11
N SER A 271 21.56 -12.54 -5.86
CA SER A 271 22.97 -12.31 -5.57
C SER A 271 23.39 -10.85 -5.63
N ARG A 272 24.31 -10.46 -4.76
CA ARG A 272 24.95 -9.14 -4.71
C ARG A 272 26.39 -9.30 -4.26
N ASP A 273 27.34 -8.62 -4.92
CA ASP A 273 28.77 -8.65 -4.59
C ASP A 273 29.34 -10.06 -4.37
N GLY A 274 28.93 -11.01 -5.24
CA GLY A 274 29.36 -12.41 -5.16
C GLY A 274 28.65 -13.25 -4.08
N VAL A 275 27.85 -12.66 -3.21
CA VAL A 275 27.07 -13.37 -2.17
C VAL A 275 25.68 -13.71 -2.72
N ARG A 276 25.30 -14.99 -2.69
CA ARG A 276 23.97 -15.48 -3.09
C ARG A 276 23.14 -15.87 -1.87
N VAL A 277 21.97 -15.24 -1.70
CA VAL A 277 21.02 -15.54 -0.63
C VAL A 277 19.77 -16.29 -1.12
N LEU A 278 19.40 -16.12 -2.39
CA LEU A 278 18.33 -16.85 -3.07
C LEU A 278 18.79 -17.31 -4.47
N GLN A 279 18.18 -18.39 -4.96
CA GLN A 279 18.38 -18.87 -6.33
C GLN A 279 17.65 -17.98 -7.34
N PRO A 280 18.16 -17.85 -8.57
CA PRO A 280 17.56 -16.98 -9.58
C PRO A 280 16.09 -17.30 -9.87
N LEU A 281 15.73 -18.58 -9.92
CA LEU A 281 14.34 -19.00 -10.16
C LEU A 281 13.44 -18.72 -8.96
N THR A 282 13.95 -18.79 -7.73
CA THR A 282 13.23 -18.38 -6.52
C THR A 282 12.89 -16.90 -6.58
N VAL A 283 13.85 -16.05 -6.95
CA VAL A 283 13.60 -14.60 -7.09
C VAL A 283 12.60 -14.31 -8.20
N ARG A 284 12.74 -14.94 -9.38
CA ARG A 284 11.74 -14.81 -10.47
C ARG A 284 10.35 -15.24 -10.04
N LYS A 285 10.24 -16.32 -9.26
CA LYS A 285 8.96 -16.78 -8.69
C LYS A 285 8.41 -15.78 -7.67
N MET A 286 9.29 -15.18 -6.87
CA MET A 286 8.91 -14.22 -5.84
C MET A 286 8.29 -12.95 -6.43
N ILE A 287 8.87 -12.44 -7.52
CA ILE A 287 8.51 -11.14 -8.12
C ILE A 287 7.53 -11.25 -9.30
N SER A 288 7.18 -12.45 -9.75
CA SER A 288 6.16 -12.67 -10.78
C SER A 288 4.77 -12.76 -10.15
N PRO A 289 3.68 -12.45 -10.91
CA PRO A 289 2.32 -12.61 -10.42
C PRO A 289 2.06 -13.99 -9.82
N GLN A 290 1.67 -13.98 -8.54
CA GLN A 290 1.24 -15.14 -7.76
C GLN A 290 -0.25 -15.06 -7.37
N SER A 291 -0.94 -13.95 -7.65
CA SER A 291 -2.40 -13.81 -7.54
C SER A 291 -3.15 -14.92 -8.30
N PRO A 292 -4.42 -15.22 -7.94
CA PRO A 292 -5.25 -16.10 -8.75
C PRO A 292 -5.39 -15.57 -10.19
N ALA A 293 -5.38 -16.48 -11.17
CA ALA A 293 -5.18 -16.16 -12.59
C ALA A 293 -6.32 -15.31 -13.22
N ASP A 294 -7.50 -15.35 -12.63
CA ASP A 294 -8.70 -14.63 -13.07
C ASP A 294 -8.82 -13.22 -12.47
N LYS A 295 -7.86 -12.79 -11.64
CA LYS A 295 -7.93 -11.52 -10.90
C LYS A 295 -7.12 -10.42 -11.57
N ALA A 296 -7.69 -9.22 -11.56
CA ALA A 296 -7.02 -8.04 -12.11
C ALA A 296 -5.99 -7.42 -11.16
N ILE A 297 -6.10 -7.68 -9.84
CA ILE A 297 -5.12 -7.20 -8.87
C ILE A 297 -3.93 -8.17 -8.84
N LEU A 298 -2.77 -7.68 -9.25
CA LEU A 298 -1.56 -8.48 -9.38
C LEU A 298 -0.64 -8.28 -8.18
N ARG A 299 -0.31 -9.38 -7.51
CA ARG A 299 0.63 -9.47 -6.40
C ARG A 299 1.67 -10.53 -6.71
N GLY A 300 2.93 -10.27 -6.38
CA GLY A 300 3.96 -11.29 -6.27
C GLY A 300 3.82 -12.07 -4.96
N ALA A 301 4.80 -12.92 -4.65
CA ALA A 301 4.95 -13.46 -3.30
C ALA A 301 5.43 -12.34 -2.36
N GLY A 302 4.45 -11.60 -1.85
CA GLY A 302 4.57 -10.45 -0.98
C GLY A 302 4.66 -9.09 -1.65
N TRP A 303 5.15 -9.02 -2.88
CA TRP A 303 5.29 -7.77 -3.62
C TRP A 303 3.99 -7.26 -4.20
N ASP A 304 3.82 -5.94 -4.21
CA ASP A 304 2.81 -5.29 -5.05
C ASP A 304 3.32 -5.20 -6.48
N ILE A 305 2.48 -5.53 -7.46
CA ILE A 305 2.79 -5.38 -8.89
C ILE A 305 1.78 -4.40 -9.49
N ASP A 306 0.50 -4.68 -9.28
CA ASP A 306 -0.60 -3.87 -9.77
C ASP A 306 -1.82 -4.05 -8.86
N SER A 307 -1.80 -3.39 -7.70
CA SER A 307 -2.97 -3.22 -6.82
C SER A 307 -3.40 -1.75 -6.71
N PRO A 308 -4.55 -1.44 -6.07
CA PRO A 308 -4.92 -0.06 -5.74
C PRO A 308 -3.86 0.69 -4.92
N PHE A 309 -2.93 -0.01 -4.27
CA PHE A 309 -1.82 0.56 -3.50
C PHE A 309 -0.53 0.77 -4.31
N SER A 310 -0.52 0.40 -5.60
CA SER A 310 0.66 0.41 -6.47
C SER A 310 1.02 1.79 -7.03
N THR A 311 0.36 2.86 -6.62
CA THR A 311 0.61 4.23 -7.13
C THR A 311 2.05 4.71 -6.87
N SER A 312 2.79 4.09 -5.94
CA SER A 312 4.23 4.32 -5.76
C SER A 312 5.10 3.85 -6.95
N ARG A 313 4.53 3.10 -7.90
CA ARG A 313 5.12 2.83 -9.22
C ARG A 313 5.30 4.10 -10.05
N GLY A 314 4.50 5.14 -9.79
CA GLY A 314 4.35 6.23 -10.73
C GLY A 314 3.58 5.78 -11.98
N GLU A 315 3.52 6.67 -12.96
CA GLU A 315 2.73 6.49 -14.18
C GLU A 315 3.55 5.94 -15.36
N LEU A 316 4.88 5.90 -15.21
CA LEU A 316 5.80 5.62 -16.32
C LEU A 316 6.71 4.41 -16.13
N PHE A 317 6.74 3.79 -14.94
CA PHE A 317 7.36 2.47 -14.82
C PHE A 317 6.40 1.39 -15.34
N PRO A 318 6.89 0.38 -16.07
CA PRO A 318 6.03 -0.60 -16.72
C PRO A 318 5.33 -1.56 -15.75
N LEU A 319 4.26 -2.18 -16.24
CA LEU A 319 3.66 -3.34 -15.59
C LEU A 319 4.69 -4.49 -15.55
N GLY A 320 4.94 -5.02 -14.36
CA GLY A 320 6.04 -5.97 -14.10
C GLY A 320 7.19 -5.40 -13.25
N SER A 321 7.23 -4.07 -13.09
CA SER A 321 7.87 -3.48 -11.91
C SER A 321 7.04 -3.78 -10.65
N PHE A 322 7.69 -3.75 -9.50
CA PHE A 322 7.07 -4.19 -8.26
C PHE A 322 7.62 -3.42 -7.06
N GLY A 323 6.88 -3.40 -5.97
CA GLY A 323 7.32 -2.72 -4.76
C GLY A 323 6.41 -2.87 -3.58
N HIS A 324 6.65 -2.06 -2.56
CA HIS A 324 5.81 -1.99 -1.37
C HIS A 324 5.98 -0.63 -0.69
N THR A 325 4.98 -0.25 0.12
CA THR A 325 5.01 0.96 0.93
C THR A 325 4.94 0.65 2.42
N GLY A 326 5.34 1.60 3.26
CA GLY A 326 5.15 1.58 4.71
C GLY A 326 4.28 2.75 5.17
N PHE A 327 3.43 2.51 6.16
CA PHE A 327 2.49 3.50 6.70
C PHE A 327 3.20 4.74 7.27
N THR A 328 4.38 4.55 7.84
CA THR A 328 5.25 5.62 8.38
C THR A 328 5.79 6.57 7.33
N GLY A 329 5.66 6.22 6.05
CA GLY A 329 6.05 7.07 4.93
C GLY A 329 7.18 6.54 4.06
N THR A 330 7.66 5.33 4.33
CA THR A 330 8.71 4.63 3.57
C THR A 330 8.17 3.96 2.30
N SER A 331 8.98 3.80 1.26
CA SER A 331 8.64 2.98 0.09
C SER A 331 9.88 2.45 -0.61
N LEU A 332 9.73 1.27 -1.23
CA LEU A 332 10.71 0.66 -2.12
C LEU A 332 9.97 0.21 -3.38
N TRP A 333 10.37 0.73 -4.53
CA TRP A 333 9.91 0.29 -5.85
C TRP A 333 11.09 -0.16 -6.69
N ILE A 334 10.95 -1.26 -7.42
CA ILE A 334 12.01 -1.90 -8.21
C ILE A 334 11.46 -2.21 -9.60
N ASP A 335 12.18 -1.80 -10.62
CA ASP A 335 11.89 -2.13 -12.01
C ASP A 335 13.01 -2.99 -12.60
N PRO A 336 12.77 -4.29 -12.84
CA PRO A 336 13.75 -5.19 -13.45
C PRO A 336 14.18 -4.80 -14.86
N VAL A 337 13.31 -4.11 -15.61
CA VAL A 337 13.49 -3.76 -17.01
C VAL A 337 14.58 -2.70 -17.16
N THR A 338 14.42 -1.57 -16.48
CA THR A 338 15.45 -0.50 -16.43
C THR A 338 16.56 -0.80 -15.40
N ARG A 339 16.44 -1.91 -14.67
CA ARG A 339 17.31 -2.30 -13.54
C ARG A 339 17.41 -1.19 -12.48
N THR A 340 16.29 -0.54 -12.20
CA THR A 340 16.24 0.62 -11.30
C THR A 340 15.53 0.28 -10.01
N TYR A 341 15.95 0.91 -8.91
CA TYR A 341 15.17 0.97 -7.69
C TYR A 341 15.00 2.42 -7.22
N VAL A 342 13.84 2.69 -6.63
CA VAL A 342 13.45 3.97 -6.05
C VAL A 342 13.07 3.74 -4.59
N ILE A 343 13.81 4.37 -3.69
CA ILE A 343 13.63 4.28 -2.25
C ILE A 343 13.37 5.68 -1.72
N LEU A 344 12.19 5.88 -1.13
CA LEU A 344 11.83 7.13 -0.45
C LEU A 344 11.56 6.82 1.02
N MET A 345 12.44 7.30 1.89
CA MET A 345 12.33 7.11 3.33
C MET A 345 11.85 8.41 3.97
N THR A 346 10.66 8.41 4.56
CA THR A 346 10.13 9.56 5.30
C THR A 346 9.58 9.08 6.64
N ASN A 347 9.28 10.03 7.53
CA ASN A 347 8.51 9.81 8.74
C ASN A 347 7.25 10.69 8.71
N ARG A 348 6.41 10.55 7.68
CA ARG A 348 5.17 11.34 7.47
C ARG A 348 4.20 11.35 8.65
N VAL A 349 4.28 10.34 9.52
CA VAL A 349 3.53 10.26 10.79
C VAL A 349 3.98 11.31 11.80
N HIS A 350 5.21 11.80 11.72
CA HIS A 350 5.74 12.69 12.74
C HIS A 350 5.26 14.14 12.53
N PRO A 351 4.84 14.86 13.60
CA PRO A 351 4.75 14.40 14.99
C PRO A 351 3.37 13.88 15.41
N ASN A 352 2.35 13.99 14.58
CA ASN A 352 0.94 13.96 14.98
C ASN A 352 0.03 13.10 14.08
N GLY A 353 0.61 12.31 13.19
CA GLY A 353 -0.12 11.40 12.33
C GLY A 353 -0.72 12.04 11.08
N GLN A 354 -0.51 13.32 10.79
CA GLN A 354 -1.26 14.03 9.73
C GLN A 354 -0.56 14.14 8.37
N GLY A 355 0.71 13.77 8.24
CA GLY A 355 1.45 13.95 6.99
C GLY A 355 0.92 13.10 5.84
N LYS A 356 1.20 13.55 4.60
CA LYS A 356 0.76 12.95 3.34
C LYS A 356 1.98 12.58 2.50
N VAL A 357 1.94 11.44 1.81
CA VAL A 357 3.13 10.95 1.08
C VAL A 357 2.81 10.21 -0.22
N VAL A 358 1.55 9.84 -0.44
CA VAL A 358 1.14 9.02 -1.59
C VAL A 358 1.47 9.72 -2.91
N SER A 359 1.00 10.96 -3.10
CA SER A 359 1.30 11.76 -4.30
C SER A 359 2.80 11.98 -4.49
N LEU A 360 3.54 12.24 -3.41
CA LEU A 360 5.00 12.43 -3.47
C LEU A 360 5.70 11.17 -4.02
N ARG A 361 5.35 9.97 -3.54
CA ARG A 361 5.91 8.71 -4.05
C ARG A 361 5.65 8.54 -5.54
N THR A 362 4.41 8.77 -5.97
CA THR A 362 4.01 8.70 -7.38
C THR A 362 4.82 9.66 -8.23
N ARG A 363 4.92 10.93 -7.84
CA ARG A 363 5.68 11.96 -8.57
C ARG A 363 7.17 11.64 -8.65
N VAL A 364 7.78 11.20 -7.55
CA VAL A 364 9.18 10.76 -7.52
C VAL A 364 9.41 9.62 -8.52
N ALA A 365 8.57 8.59 -8.49
CA ALA A 365 8.72 7.43 -9.38
C ALA A 365 8.48 7.80 -10.86
N THR A 366 7.45 8.61 -11.15
CA THR A 366 7.16 9.12 -12.50
C THR A 366 8.33 9.92 -13.06
N LEU A 367 8.85 10.90 -12.33
CA LEU A 367 10.01 11.69 -12.77
C LEU A 367 11.24 10.80 -12.95
N THR A 368 11.40 9.80 -12.08
CA THR A 368 12.52 8.86 -12.19
C THR A 368 12.47 8.09 -13.51
N ALA A 369 11.33 7.48 -13.81
CA ALA A 369 11.13 6.71 -15.03
C ALA A 369 11.26 7.60 -16.29
N ALA A 370 10.67 8.80 -16.27
CA ALA A 370 10.78 9.76 -17.38
C ALA A 370 12.25 10.09 -17.71
N ALA A 371 13.08 10.27 -16.69
CA ALA A 371 14.48 10.65 -16.85
C ALA A 371 15.41 9.50 -17.26
N LEU A 372 14.99 8.25 -17.05
CA LEU A 372 15.71 7.08 -17.54
C LEU A 372 15.37 6.74 -18.98
N GLY A 373 14.11 6.95 -19.38
CA GLY A 373 13.57 6.44 -20.63
C GLY A 373 13.30 4.94 -20.54
N VAL A 374 12.12 4.51 -20.99
CA VAL A 374 11.74 3.09 -21.07
C VAL A 374 11.42 2.78 -22.53
N ASP A 375 12.45 2.73 -23.37
CA ASP A 375 12.32 2.43 -24.79
C ASP A 375 12.86 1.02 -25.08
N LEU A 376 12.09 0.02 -24.68
CA LEU A 376 12.44 -1.38 -24.87
C LEU A 376 11.29 -2.12 -25.59
N PRO A 377 11.57 -2.85 -26.69
CA PRO A 377 10.56 -3.63 -27.40
C PRO A 377 9.84 -4.62 -26.48
N GLY A 378 8.51 -4.62 -26.51
CA GLY A 378 7.67 -5.54 -25.74
C GLY A 378 7.39 -5.12 -24.28
N VAL A 379 7.83 -3.94 -23.86
CA VAL A 379 7.48 -3.36 -22.57
C VAL A 379 6.18 -2.57 -22.68
N THR A 380 5.17 -2.96 -21.88
CA THR A 380 3.89 -2.26 -21.82
C THR A 380 3.84 -1.33 -20.61
N LEU A 381 3.66 -0.02 -20.84
CA LEU A 381 3.59 1.00 -19.78
C LEU A 381 2.22 1.08 -19.08
N THR A 382 1.20 0.41 -19.60
CA THR A 382 -0.17 0.49 -19.06
C THR A 382 -0.40 -0.53 -17.95
N SER A 383 -0.97 -0.09 -16.82
CA SER A 383 -1.44 -0.99 -15.76
C SER A 383 -2.93 -1.29 -15.87
N TYR A 384 -3.37 -2.46 -15.39
CA TYR A 384 -4.78 -2.79 -15.34
C TYR A 384 -5.52 -1.86 -14.37
N ASN A 385 -4.91 -1.47 -13.24
CA ASN A 385 -5.58 -0.55 -12.32
C ASN A 385 -5.82 0.85 -12.88
N GLU A 386 -4.88 1.41 -13.65
CA GLU A 386 -5.10 2.69 -14.34
C GLU A 386 -6.25 2.58 -15.35
N THR A 387 -6.35 1.45 -16.06
CA THR A 387 -7.49 1.21 -16.96
C THR A 387 -8.80 0.92 -16.22
N LEU A 388 -8.74 0.34 -15.02
CA LEU A 388 -9.90 0.09 -14.15
C LEU A 388 -10.45 1.35 -13.49
N ALA A 389 -9.60 2.32 -13.15
CA ALA A 389 -10.04 3.62 -12.64
C ALA A 389 -10.91 4.37 -13.67
N ARG A 390 -10.74 4.08 -14.97
CA ARG A 390 -11.61 4.56 -16.06
C ARG A 390 -12.69 3.57 -16.49
N ALA A 391 -12.44 2.26 -16.36
CA ALA A 391 -13.43 1.26 -16.65
C ALA A 391 -14.40 1.18 -15.47
N LYS A 392 -15.55 1.85 -15.62
CA LYS A 392 -16.81 1.33 -15.09
C LYS A 392 -16.97 -0.09 -15.63
N ARG A 393 -16.30 -1.08 -15.03
CA ARG A 393 -16.55 -2.48 -15.32
C ARG A 393 -18.01 -2.67 -14.93
N ARG A 394 -18.86 -2.76 -15.95
CA ARG A 394 -20.03 -3.65 -15.93
C ARG A 394 -19.49 -5.02 -15.54
N MET A 395 -19.24 -5.22 -14.25
CA MET A 395 -19.35 -6.55 -13.68
C MET A 395 -20.75 -6.98 -14.09
N VAL A 396 -20.83 -8.06 -14.85
CA VAL A 396 -22.08 -8.77 -15.04
C VAL A 396 -22.48 -9.22 -13.63
N ARG A 397 -23.23 -8.36 -12.93
CA ARG A 397 -23.94 -8.73 -11.70
C ARG A 397 -24.88 -9.83 -12.13
N ASN A 398 -24.82 -10.99 -11.47
CA ASN A 398 -25.77 -12.06 -11.70
C ASN A 398 -27.19 -11.46 -11.59
N GLY A 399 -27.90 -11.42 -12.72
CA GLY A 399 -29.07 -10.55 -12.93
C GLY A 399 -30.36 -10.99 -12.25
N ARG A 400 -30.29 -11.54 -11.02
CA ARG A 400 -31.48 -12.02 -10.29
C ARG A 400 -31.86 -11.19 -9.06
N THR A 401 -30.96 -10.37 -8.52
CA THR A 401 -31.26 -9.54 -7.33
C THR A 401 -31.42 -8.07 -7.74
N LEU A 402 -32.62 -7.53 -7.53
CA LEU A 402 -32.94 -6.12 -7.77
C LEU A 402 -32.70 -5.30 -6.50
N THR A 403 -32.11 -4.11 -6.65
CA THR A 403 -32.05 -3.14 -5.55
C THR A 403 -33.43 -2.50 -5.33
N GLY A 404 -33.64 -1.84 -4.18
CA GLY A 404 -34.89 -1.10 -3.95
C GLY A 404 -35.17 -0.05 -5.02
N LEU A 405 -34.11 0.58 -5.57
CA LEU A 405 -34.21 1.50 -6.70
C LEU A 405 -34.67 0.80 -7.99
N ASP A 406 -34.14 -0.38 -8.28
CA ASP A 406 -34.53 -1.15 -9.47
C ASP A 406 -36.00 -1.57 -9.40
N VAL A 407 -36.47 -2.00 -8.23
CA VAL A 407 -37.90 -2.33 -7.99
C VAL A 407 -38.78 -1.10 -8.16
N LEU A 408 -38.39 0.05 -7.58
CA LEU A 408 -39.14 1.30 -7.74
C LEU A 408 -39.19 1.77 -9.20
N ALA A 409 -38.11 1.59 -9.95
CA ALA A 409 -38.06 1.93 -11.37
C ALA A 409 -38.96 1.01 -12.21
N GLU A 410 -38.97 -0.30 -11.94
CA GLU A 410 -39.87 -1.26 -12.62
C GLU A 410 -41.35 -0.97 -12.33
N GLU A 411 -41.68 -0.51 -11.12
CA GLU A 411 -43.02 -0.07 -10.75
C GLU A 411 -43.37 1.35 -11.24
N GLY A 412 -42.49 2.00 -12.03
CA GLY A 412 -42.69 3.38 -12.50
C GLY A 412 -42.86 4.39 -11.36
N PHE A 413 -42.17 4.15 -10.24
CA PHE A 413 -42.21 4.90 -8.99
C PHE A 413 -43.63 5.14 -8.45
N ALA A 414 -44.57 4.21 -8.70
CA ALA A 414 -45.98 4.36 -8.31
C ALA A 414 -46.17 4.75 -6.83
N ARG A 415 -45.33 4.24 -5.94
CA ARG A 415 -45.37 4.50 -4.49
C ARG A 415 -45.05 5.96 -4.11
N LEU A 416 -44.41 6.71 -5.01
CA LEU A 416 -43.96 8.09 -4.79
C LEU A 416 -44.79 9.11 -5.58
N LYS A 417 -45.71 8.67 -6.44
CA LYS A 417 -46.56 9.58 -7.23
C LYS A 417 -47.43 10.46 -6.33
N GLY A 418 -47.50 11.75 -6.68
CA GLY A 418 -48.29 12.75 -5.95
C GLY A 418 -47.68 13.20 -4.62
N LYS A 419 -46.49 12.71 -4.24
CA LYS A 419 -45.77 13.13 -3.02
C LYS A 419 -44.64 14.08 -3.38
N ARG A 420 -44.39 15.09 -2.56
CA ARG A 420 -43.18 15.92 -2.62
C ARG A 420 -42.02 15.17 -1.96
N VAL A 421 -41.09 14.68 -2.77
CA VAL A 421 -40.04 13.77 -2.34
C VAL A 421 -38.76 14.52 -1.99
N GLY A 422 -38.14 14.15 -0.87
CA GLY A 422 -36.73 14.42 -0.60
C GLY A 422 -35.89 13.16 -0.76
N LEU A 423 -34.81 13.22 -1.54
CA LEU A 423 -33.92 12.08 -1.77
C LEU A 423 -32.62 12.24 -1.01
N ILE A 424 -32.29 11.29 -0.15
CA ILE A 424 -31.00 11.19 0.52
C ILE A 424 -30.16 10.17 -0.25
N THR A 425 -29.11 10.63 -0.93
CA THR A 425 -28.32 9.78 -1.83
C THR A 425 -26.89 10.29 -2.05
N ASN A 426 -26.04 9.45 -2.65
CA ASN A 426 -24.69 9.78 -3.07
C ASN A 426 -24.37 9.14 -4.43
N HIS A 427 -23.08 9.09 -4.78
CA HIS A 427 -22.61 8.53 -6.04
C HIS A 427 -22.92 7.03 -6.23
N THR A 428 -23.34 6.33 -5.19
CA THR A 428 -23.71 4.90 -5.25
C THR A 428 -25.21 4.67 -5.48
N GLY A 429 -26.04 5.72 -5.51
CA GLY A 429 -27.46 5.68 -5.87
C GLY A 429 -27.69 5.42 -7.37
N LEU A 430 -27.26 4.25 -7.82
CA LEU A 430 -27.29 3.82 -9.22
C LEU A 430 -28.16 2.56 -9.38
N SER A 431 -28.97 2.54 -10.43
CA SER A 431 -29.69 1.35 -10.88
C SER A 431 -28.73 0.32 -11.48
N ARG A 432 -29.22 -0.91 -11.69
CA ARG A 432 -28.48 -2.02 -12.30
C ARG A 432 -27.86 -1.70 -13.66
N ASP A 433 -28.45 -0.79 -14.43
CA ASP A 433 -27.96 -0.32 -15.73
C ASP A 433 -27.04 0.91 -15.62
N GLY A 434 -26.76 1.36 -14.39
CA GLY A 434 -25.81 2.42 -14.08
C GLY A 434 -26.38 3.84 -14.16
N ARG A 435 -27.71 3.98 -14.14
CA ARG A 435 -28.39 5.28 -14.19
C ARG A 435 -28.60 5.83 -12.78
N ARG A 436 -28.53 7.16 -12.62
CA ARG A 436 -28.69 7.79 -11.31
C ARG A 436 -30.15 7.74 -10.88
N ASN A 437 -30.39 7.45 -9.61
CA ASN A 437 -31.72 7.50 -9.01
C ASN A 437 -32.42 8.86 -9.19
N ILE A 438 -31.67 9.96 -9.10
CA ILE A 438 -32.16 11.32 -9.36
C ILE A 438 -32.78 11.42 -10.75
N ASP A 439 -32.09 10.91 -11.77
CA ASP A 439 -32.54 10.97 -13.16
C ASP A 439 -33.77 10.09 -13.37
N LEU A 440 -33.73 8.86 -12.84
CA LEU A 440 -34.85 7.91 -12.93
C LEU A 440 -36.13 8.45 -12.29
N MET A 441 -36.02 9.09 -11.11
CA MET A 441 -37.16 9.69 -10.43
C MET A 441 -37.75 10.86 -11.23
N VAL A 442 -36.90 11.76 -11.72
CA VAL A 442 -37.35 12.94 -12.49
C VAL A 442 -38.01 12.51 -13.80
N GLU A 443 -37.41 11.56 -14.53
CA GLU A 443 -37.98 11.05 -15.78
C GLU A 443 -39.31 10.32 -15.57
N ALA A 444 -39.49 9.64 -14.44
CA ALA A 444 -40.75 8.98 -14.09
C ALA A 444 -41.83 9.95 -13.56
N GLY A 445 -41.54 11.25 -13.51
CA GLY A 445 -42.48 12.28 -13.06
C GLY A 445 -42.67 12.34 -11.54
N VAL A 446 -41.69 11.88 -10.76
CA VAL A 446 -41.67 12.06 -9.30
C VAL A 446 -41.41 13.54 -8.98
N ASP A 447 -42.19 14.13 -8.07
CA ASP A 447 -41.98 15.51 -7.62
C ASP A 447 -40.81 15.60 -6.63
N LEU A 448 -39.59 15.47 -7.15
CA LEU A 448 -38.35 15.52 -6.38
C LEU A 448 -37.97 16.99 -6.06
N ARG A 449 -38.19 17.41 -4.82
CA ARG A 449 -38.04 18.81 -4.38
C ARG A 449 -36.69 19.13 -3.75
N ALA A 450 -36.05 18.14 -3.15
CA ALA A 450 -34.79 18.32 -2.43
C ALA A 450 -33.93 17.07 -2.53
N ILE A 451 -32.62 17.28 -2.66
CA ILE A 451 -31.60 16.23 -2.57
C ILE A 451 -30.75 16.51 -1.34
N PHE A 452 -30.38 15.47 -0.62
CA PHE A 452 -29.57 15.55 0.59
C PHE A 452 -28.28 14.75 0.40
N ALA A 453 -27.15 15.44 0.46
CA ALA A 453 -25.82 14.90 0.19
C ALA A 453 -25.09 14.51 1.50
N PRO A 454 -24.50 13.32 1.58
CA PRO A 454 -23.62 12.91 2.69
C PRO A 454 -22.17 13.43 2.50
N GLU A 455 -21.21 12.86 3.23
CA GLU A 455 -19.84 13.39 3.48
C GLU A 455 -19.00 13.74 2.26
N HIS A 456 -19.22 13.09 1.12
CA HIS A 456 -18.45 13.30 -0.12
C HIS A 456 -19.31 13.92 -1.24
N GLY A 457 -20.46 14.48 -0.88
CA GLY A 457 -21.41 15.05 -1.83
C GLY A 457 -22.15 13.97 -2.63
N ILE A 458 -23.03 14.41 -3.54
CA ILE A 458 -23.80 13.48 -4.38
C ILE A 458 -22.97 12.79 -5.47
N ARG A 459 -21.71 13.19 -5.67
CA ARG A 459 -20.80 12.65 -6.69
C ARG A 459 -19.57 11.93 -6.15
N GLY A 460 -19.32 11.98 -4.84
CA GLY A 460 -18.14 11.34 -4.26
C GLY A 460 -16.81 11.99 -4.67
N GLU A 461 -16.85 13.19 -5.27
CA GLU A 461 -15.69 13.87 -5.86
C GLU A 461 -14.97 14.79 -4.86
N LEU A 462 -15.53 14.99 -3.67
CA LEU A 462 -15.03 15.94 -2.67
C LEU A 462 -14.31 15.20 -1.54
N ASP A 463 -13.00 15.41 -1.42
CA ASP A 463 -12.16 14.89 -0.34
C ASP A 463 -12.14 15.85 0.87
N THR A 464 -13.33 16.28 1.28
CA THR A 464 -13.55 17.16 2.45
C THR A 464 -14.93 16.93 3.02
N THR A 465 -15.07 17.04 4.34
CA THR A 465 -16.37 17.02 5.03
C THR A 465 -17.04 18.39 5.06
N GLU A 466 -16.34 19.46 4.65
CA GLU A 466 -16.85 20.83 4.59
C GLU A 466 -17.59 21.10 3.28
N ILE A 467 -18.74 20.43 3.10
CA ILE A 467 -19.55 20.56 1.90
C ILE A 467 -20.68 21.56 2.14
N GLY A 468 -20.76 22.60 1.31
CA GLY A 468 -21.86 23.58 1.30
C GLY A 468 -23.10 23.11 0.53
N HIS A 469 -24.17 23.89 0.58
CA HIS A 469 -25.35 23.66 -0.25
C HIS A 469 -25.04 23.95 -1.72
N THR A 470 -25.63 23.16 -2.63
CA THR A 470 -25.41 23.29 -4.08
C THR A 470 -26.70 22.99 -4.86
N LYS A 471 -26.60 22.82 -6.17
CA LYS A 471 -27.66 22.31 -7.05
C LYS A 471 -27.13 21.16 -7.89
N ASP A 472 -27.95 20.16 -8.16
CA ASP A 472 -27.59 19.13 -9.13
C ASP A 472 -27.53 19.77 -10.53
N ARG A 473 -26.42 19.55 -11.24
CA ARG A 473 -26.14 20.22 -12.51
C ARG A 473 -27.10 19.80 -13.63
N ALA A 474 -27.64 18.58 -13.58
CA ALA A 474 -28.49 18.05 -14.65
C ALA A 474 -29.96 18.47 -14.47
N THR A 475 -30.45 18.40 -13.23
CA THR A 475 -31.87 18.63 -12.90
C THR A 475 -32.15 20.02 -12.35
N GLY A 476 -31.12 20.74 -11.87
CA GLY A 476 -31.25 22.03 -11.20
C GLY A 476 -31.81 21.97 -9.78
N ILE A 477 -32.14 20.77 -9.28
CA ILE A 477 -32.74 20.54 -7.96
C ILE A 477 -31.73 20.93 -6.87
N ARG A 478 -32.23 21.54 -5.79
CA ARG A 478 -31.40 21.98 -4.66
C ARG A 478 -30.83 20.77 -3.92
N VAL A 479 -29.53 20.82 -3.67
CA VAL A 479 -28.77 19.83 -2.91
C VAL A 479 -28.38 20.43 -1.56
N TRP A 480 -28.98 19.92 -0.50
CA TRP A 480 -28.64 20.23 0.88
C TRP A 480 -27.49 19.33 1.33
N SER A 481 -26.48 19.92 1.97
CA SER A 481 -25.37 19.15 2.55
C SER A 481 -25.76 18.75 3.96
N LEU A 482 -25.71 17.45 4.25
CA LEU A 482 -25.89 16.92 5.60
C LEU A 482 -24.61 16.96 6.42
N TYR A 483 -23.48 17.37 5.84
CA TYR A 483 -22.17 17.40 6.50
C TYR A 483 -21.62 18.80 6.73
N SER A 484 -22.35 19.84 6.32
CA SER A 484 -22.04 21.24 6.63
C SER A 484 -21.95 21.47 8.15
N GLY A 485 -20.73 21.68 8.66
CA GLY A 485 -20.45 21.83 10.09
C GLY A 485 -20.48 20.51 10.88
N LYS A 486 -20.92 20.54 12.15
CA LYS A 486 -21.03 19.34 13.02
C LYS A 486 -22.36 18.59 12.89
N ARG A 487 -23.29 19.07 12.06
CA ARG A 487 -24.63 18.48 11.91
C ARG A 487 -24.56 17.31 10.94
N ARG A 488 -25.32 16.24 11.18
CA ARG A 488 -25.36 15.00 10.37
C ARG A 488 -26.79 14.56 10.02
N ARG A 489 -27.76 15.48 10.16
CA ARG A 489 -29.20 15.24 9.99
C ARG A 489 -29.87 16.47 9.35
N PRO A 490 -30.93 16.31 8.53
CA PRO A 490 -31.70 17.44 8.00
C PRO A 490 -32.24 18.36 9.09
N THR A 491 -32.36 19.66 8.81
CA THR A 491 -33.08 20.62 9.68
C THR A 491 -34.55 20.70 9.30
N GLU A 492 -35.39 21.24 10.20
CA GLU A 492 -36.81 21.50 9.91
C GLU A 492 -37.01 22.38 8.68
N GLU A 493 -36.12 23.35 8.46
CA GLU A 493 -36.12 24.20 7.27
C GLU A 493 -35.88 23.38 6.00
N MET A 494 -34.90 22.45 6.02
CA MET A 494 -34.59 21.63 4.86
C MET A 494 -35.70 20.61 4.55
N LEU A 495 -36.47 20.20 5.55
CA LEU A 495 -37.58 19.26 5.40
C LEU A 495 -38.91 19.94 5.04
N ARG A 496 -38.96 21.27 5.07
CA ARG A 496 -40.19 22.02 4.86
C ARG A 496 -40.75 21.76 3.46
N GLY A 497 -42.00 21.31 3.41
CA GLY A 497 -42.71 21.07 2.15
C GLY A 497 -42.39 19.73 1.49
N LEU A 498 -41.77 18.79 2.22
CA LEU A 498 -41.59 17.40 1.81
C LEU A 498 -42.65 16.51 2.47
N ASP A 499 -43.21 15.57 1.73
CA ASP A 499 -44.18 14.58 2.23
C ASP A 499 -43.51 13.24 2.55
N VAL A 500 -42.37 12.95 1.91
CA VAL A 500 -41.64 11.68 2.09
C VAL A 500 -40.14 11.88 1.88
N LEU A 501 -39.35 11.17 2.68
CA LEU A 501 -37.91 11.01 2.46
C LEU A 501 -37.62 9.61 1.93
N VAL A 502 -36.87 9.55 0.83
CA VAL A 502 -36.36 8.30 0.27
C VAL A 502 -34.86 8.23 0.56
N PHE A 503 -34.45 7.11 1.16
CA PHE A 503 -33.05 6.83 1.45
C PHE A 503 -32.53 5.82 0.43
N ASP A 504 -31.55 6.24 -0.37
CA ASP A 504 -30.87 5.38 -1.34
C ASP A 504 -29.37 5.69 -1.33
N ILE A 505 -28.69 5.06 -0.36
CA ILE A 505 -27.25 5.10 -0.18
C ILE A 505 -26.79 3.65 -0.12
N GLN A 506 -26.14 3.18 -1.18
CA GLN A 506 -25.49 1.87 -1.20
C GLN A 506 -24.10 2.04 -0.60
N ASP A 507 -24.03 2.12 0.72
CA ASP A 507 -22.77 2.00 1.46
C ASP A 507 -22.87 0.77 2.35
N ALA A 508 -21.79 0.00 2.44
CA ALA A 508 -21.73 -1.19 3.28
C ALA A 508 -21.69 -0.73 4.75
N GLY A 509 -22.86 -0.46 5.32
CA GLY A 509 -23.02 0.11 6.64
C GLY A 509 -23.90 1.36 6.61
N ALA A 510 -25.19 1.20 6.35
CA ALA A 510 -26.15 2.08 7.00
C ALA A 510 -25.99 1.84 8.53
N ARG A 511 -25.29 2.76 9.19
CA ARG A 511 -25.02 2.73 10.64
C ARG A 511 -26.31 2.65 11.45
#